data_AF-A0A8E0S527-F1
#
_entry.id   AF-A0A8E0S527-F1
#
_cell.length_a   1.000
_cell.length_b   1.000
_cell.length_c   1.000
_cell.angle_alpha   90.00
_cell.angle_beta   90.00
_cell.angle_gamma   90.00
#
_symmetry.space_group_name_H-M   'P 1'
#
loop_
_entity.id
_entity.type
_entity.pdbx_description
1 polymer ?
#
loop_
_entity_poly.entity_id
_entity_poly.type
_entity_poly.pdbx_seq_one_letter_code
_entity_poly.pdbx_strand_id
1 'polypeptide(L)'
;MITRIEQQMLDEGISSFTQYDMNTLIVRIADKLGKLPYEITEDVILQHHKNLKNDLLSEACEEEIIKGFTASNGHAYRTNRDDQVNMIGQKDILDDTNTDEPIKWKTEDAGWIDHTKDEWLQVYKEAFDFKKSTLLKYATLKDQVNNATTHDEILKIAI
;
A
#
# COMPACT_ATOMS: atom_id res chain seq x y z
N MET A 1 -10.19 -3.17 12.51
CA MET A 1 -9.13 -3.28 13.54
C MET A 1 -8.71 -4.73 13.66
N ILE A 2 -7.42 -4.99 13.43
CA ILE A 2 -6.76 -6.29 13.61
C ILE A 2 -6.69 -6.57 15.11
N THR A 3 -7.06 -7.78 15.52
CA THR A 3 -6.99 -8.23 16.92
C THR A 3 -5.61 -8.80 17.25
N ARG A 4 -5.28 -8.96 18.54
CA ARG A 4 -4.01 -9.57 18.97
C ARG A 4 -3.75 -10.94 18.31
N ILE A 5 -4.78 -11.78 18.21
CA ILE A 5 -4.64 -13.13 17.63
C ILE A 5 -4.40 -13.10 16.12
N GLU A 6 -5.04 -12.15 15.42
CA GLU A 6 -4.84 -11.93 13.99
C GLU A 6 -3.45 -11.33 13.71
N GLN A 7 -2.98 -10.43 14.57
CA GLN A 7 -1.62 -9.88 14.52
C GLN A 7 -0.58 -10.98 14.71
N GLN A 8 -0.76 -11.83 15.73
CA GLN A 8 0.15 -12.96 15.97
C GLN A 8 0.19 -13.94 14.78
N MET A 9 -0.95 -14.17 14.12
CA MET A 9 -0.99 -14.98 12.90
C MET A 9 -0.16 -14.37 11.76
N LEU A 10 -0.19 -13.05 11.61
CA LEU A 10 0.57 -12.32 10.58
C LEU A 10 2.07 -12.26 10.85
N ASP A 11 2.46 -12.24 12.13
CA ASP A 11 3.85 -12.10 12.56
C ASP A 11 4.56 -13.47 12.67
N GLU A 12 3.89 -14.46 13.23
CA GLU A 12 4.48 -15.74 13.64
C GLU A 12 3.90 -16.95 12.89
N GLY A 13 2.73 -16.80 12.27
CA GLY A 13 1.99 -17.92 11.68
C GLY A 13 1.25 -18.78 12.70
N ILE A 14 0.32 -19.60 12.21
CA ILE A 14 -0.51 -20.46 13.08
C ILE A 14 0.24 -21.70 13.60
N SER A 15 1.41 -22.03 13.05
CA SER A 15 2.23 -23.17 13.51
C SER A 15 2.78 -22.96 14.93
N SER A 16 2.85 -21.70 15.38
CA SER A 16 3.24 -21.31 16.73
C SER A 16 2.08 -21.35 17.74
N PHE A 17 0.84 -21.51 17.28
CA PHE A 17 -0.35 -21.32 18.11
C PHE A 17 -0.56 -22.48 19.07
N THR A 18 -0.90 -22.15 20.33
CA THR A 18 -1.45 -23.15 21.25
C THR A 18 -2.87 -23.53 20.85
N GLN A 19 -3.42 -24.60 21.43
CA GLN A 19 -4.85 -24.93 21.25
C GLN A 19 -5.77 -23.78 21.66
N TYR A 20 -5.40 -23.02 22.68
CA TYR A 20 -6.16 -21.86 23.13
C TYR A 20 -6.15 -20.74 22.07
N ASP A 21 -4.98 -20.46 21.49
CA ASP A 21 -4.81 -19.47 20.43
C ASP A 21 -5.61 -19.87 19.18
N MET A 22 -5.53 -21.14 18.78
CA MET A 22 -6.31 -21.69 17.67
C MET A 22 -7.82 -21.56 17.89
N ASN A 23 -8.32 -21.93 19.08
CA ASN A 23 -9.74 -21.79 19.40
C ASN A 23 -10.18 -20.31 19.39
N THR A 24 -9.33 -19.41 19.89
CA THR A 24 -9.58 -17.96 19.88
C THR A 24 -9.66 -17.42 18.45
N LEU A 25 -8.74 -17.86 17.57
CA LEU A 25 -8.75 -17.50 16.15
C LEU A 25 -10.02 -18.03 15.46
N ILE A 26 -10.38 -19.30 15.70
CA ILE A 26 -11.57 -19.92 15.09
C ILE A 26 -12.84 -19.16 15.47
N VAL A 27 -13.05 -18.85 16.76
CA VAL A 27 -14.21 -18.08 17.22
C VAL A 27 -14.21 -16.69 16.57
N ARG A 28 -13.06 -16.03 16.50
CA ARG A 28 -12.94 -14.72 15.86
C ARG A 28 -13.33 -14.75 14.38
N ILE A 29 -12.87 -15.75 13.64
CA ILE A 29 -13.21 -15.91 12.21
C ILE A 29 -14.70 -16.24 12.05
N ALA A 30 -15.22 -17.13 12.89
CA ALA A 30 -16.63 -17.50 12.91
C ALA A 30 -17.53 -16.27 13.11
N ASP A 31 -17.24 -15.45 14.12
CA ASP A 31 -17.98 -14.20 14.40
C ASP A 31 -17.91 -13.23 13.21
N LYS A 32 -16.73 -13.05 12.60
CA LYS A 32 -16.55 -12.18 11.43
C LYS A 32 -17.35 -12.63 10.22
N LEU A 33 -17.49 -13.94 10.03
CA LEU A 33 -18.16 -14.54 8.88
C LEU A 33 -19.64 -14.86 9.14
N GLY A 34 -20.14 -14.66 10.35
CA GLY A 34 -21.49 -15.07 10.74
C GLY A 34 -21.69 -16.59 10.69
N LYS A 35 -20.64 -17.36 10.99
CA LYS A 35 -20.60 -18.83 10.99
C LYS A 35 -20.48 -19.38 12.40
N LEU A 36 -20.72 -20.68 12.56
CA LEU A 36 -20.44 -21.40 13.79
C LEU A 36 -18.97 -21.87 13.83
N PRO A 37 -18.34 -21.97 15.02
CA PRO A 37 -16.93 -22.35 15.13
C PRO A 37 -16.54 -23.66 14.43
N TYR A 38 -17.42 -24.65 14.42
CA TYR A 38 -17.16 -25.94 13.77
C TYR A 38 -17.21 -25.88 12.23
N GLU A 39 -17.69 -24.78 11.65
CA GLU A 39 -17.70 -24.55 10.20
C GLU A 39 -16.39 -23.89 9.71
N ILE A 40 -15.46 -23.61 10.61
CA ILE A 40 -14.17 -23.01 10.30
C ILE A 40 -13.17 -24.11 10.01
N THR A 41 -13.00 -24.39 8.72
CA THR A 41 -12.02 -25.35 8.20
C THR A 41 -10.64 -24.72 8.07
N GLU A 42 -9.62 -25.55 7.83
CA GLU A 42 -8.26 -25.08 7.53
C GLU A 42 -8.22 -24.13 6.32
N ASP A 43 -8.98 -24.43 5.26
CA ASP A 43 -9.10 -23.55 4.08
C ASP A 43 -9.67 -22.17 4.44
N VAL A 44 -10.63 -22.11 5.36
CA VAL A 44 -11.20 -20.85 5.83
C VAL A 44 -10.17 -20.05 6.63
N ILE A 45 -9.35 -20.72 7.45
CA ILE A 45 -8.27 -20.08 8.20
C ILE A 45 -7.18 -19.56 7.26
N LEU A 46 -6.79 -20.35 6.25
CA LEU A 46 -5.84 -19.94 5.22
C LEU A 46 -6.34 -18.72 4.45
N GLN A 47 -7.60 -18.74 4.00
CA GLN A 47 -8.19 -17.62 3.29
C GLN A 47 -8.28 -16.37 4.18
N HIS A 48 -8.55 -16.54 5.48
CA HIS A 48 -8.54 -15.44 6.43
C HIS A 48 -7.15 -14.81 6.56
N HIS A 49 -6.09 -15.62 6.65
CA HIS A 49 -4.70 -15.13 6.64
C HIS A 49 -4.40 -14.35 5.35
N LYS A 50 -4.74 -14.91 4.18
CA LYS A 50 -4.56 -14.22 2.89
C LYS A 50 -5.23 -12.85 2.87
N ASN A 51 -6.46 -12.76 3.35
CA ASN A 51 -7.20 -11.50 3.40
C ASN A 51 -6.47 -10.47 4.27
N LEU A 52 -6.07 -10.85 5.48
CA LEU A 52 -5.34 -9.95 6.39
C LEU A 52 -3.99 -9.50 5.79
N LYS A 53 -3.24 -10.39 5.16
CA LYS A 53 -1.96 -10.03 4.52
C LYS A 53 -2.21 -9.09 3.33
N ASN A 54 -3.24 -9.33 2.53
CA ASN A 54 -3.61 -8.45 1.41
C ASN A 54 -4.05 -7.06 1.89
N ASP A 55 -4.76 -6.96 3.02
CA ASP A 55 -5.14 -5.70 3.63
C ASP A 55 -3.89 -4.92 4.07
N LEU A 56 -2.96 -5.57 4.78
CA LEU A 56 -1.68 -4.95 5.17
C LEU A 56 -0.86 -4.47 3.98
N LEU A 57 -0.75 -5.28 2.92
CA LEU A 57 -0.03 -4.91 1.71
C LEU A 57 -0.69 -3.71 1.00
N SER A 58 -2.02 -3.64 1.04
CA SER A 58 -2.78 -2.52 0.46
C SER A 58 -2.55 -1.24 1.25
N GLU A 59 -2.57 -1.31 2.58
CA GLU A 59 -2.30 -0.17 3.47
C GLU A 59 -0.87 0.34 3.26
N ALA A 60 0.13 -0.55 3.27
CA ALA A 60 1.52 -0.18 3.05
C ALA A 60 1.78 0.44 1.66
N CYS A 61 1.12 -0.08 0.61
CA CYS A 61 1.19 0.51 -0.73
C CYS A 61 0.63 1.93 -0.75
N GLU A 62 -0.52 2.16 -0.13
CA GLU A 62 -1.15 3.49 -0.06
C GLU A 62 -0.30 4.46 0.76
N GLU A 63 0.24 4.02 1.91
CA GLU A 63 1.12 4.83 2.75
C GLU A 63 2.37 5.29 2.00
N GLU A 64 3.01 4.38 1.25
CA GLU A 64 4.20 4.71 0.44
C GLU A 64 3.86 5.70 -0.67
N ILE A 65 2.74 5.52 -1.37
CA ILE A 65 2.26 6.47 -2.38
C ILE A 65 1.95 7.83 -1.75
N ILE A 66 1.31 7.89 -0.59
CA ILE A 66 0.98 9.15 0.07
C ILE A 66 2.25 9.88 0.51
N LYS A 67 3.21 9.15 1.10
CA LYS A 67 4.50 9.68 1.55
C LYS A 67 5.26 10.33 0.41
N GLY A 68 5.16 9.76 -0.80
CA GLY A 68 5.72 10.31 -2.01
C GLY A 68 7.19 9.93 -2.21
N PHE A 69 7.93 10.75 -2.96
CA PHE A 69 9.23 10.38 -3.50
C PHE A 69 10.22 11.55 -3.47
N THR A 70 11.50 11.24 -3.59
CA THR A 70 12.54 12.24 -3.84
C THR A 70 12.84 12.28 -5.32
N ALA A 71 12.68 13.45 -5.94
CA ALA A 71 12.91 13.63 -7.36
C ALA A 71 14.40 13.82 -7.67
N SER A 72 14.75 13.74 -8.96
CA SER A 72 16.12 13.92 -9.47
C SER A 72 16.74 15.28 -9.16
N ASN A 73 15.91 16.30 -8.89
CA ASN A 73 16.37 17.62 -8.45
C ASN A 73 16.75 17.69 -6.96
N GLY A 74 16.62 16.58 -6.22
CA GLY A 74 17.01 16.45 -4.81
C GLY A 74 15.92 16.79 -3.80
N HIS A 75 14.73 17.22 -4.23
CA HIS A 75 13.64 17.59 -3.34
C HIS A 75 12.63 16.47 -3.13
N ALA A 76 11.96 16.49 -1.98
CA ALA A 76 10.94 15.52 -1.60
C ALA A 76 9.53 16.03 -1.91
N TYR A 77 8.76 15.25 -2.66
CA TYR A 77 7.40 15.57 -3.07
C TYR A 77 6.44 14.55 -2.50
N ARG A 78 5.50 15.04 -1.69
CA ARG A 78 4.35 14.25 -1.27
C ARG A 78 3.44 14.00 -2.47
N THR A 79 2.79 12.83 -2.50
CA THR A 79 1.84 12.49 -3.56
C THR A 79 0.54 11.96 -2.97
N ASN A 80 -0.05 12.68 -2.01
CA ASN A 80 -1.38 12.34 -1.53
C ASN A 80 -2.45 12.61 -2.62
N ARG A 81 -3.72 12.30 -2.33
CA ARG A 81 -4.79 12.46 -3.33
C ARG A 81 -4.92 13.87 -3.90
N ASP A 82 -4.82 14.89 -3.06
CA ASP A 82 -4.92 16.29 -3.49
C ASP A 82 -3.71 16.69 -4.33
N ASP A 83 -2.50 16.30 -3.89
CA ASP A 83 -1.27 16.57 -4.64
C ASP A 83 -1.31 15.91 -6.03
N GLN A 84 -1.81 14.66 -6.12
CA GLN A 84 -1.96 13.96 -7.39
C GLN A 84 -2.95 14.65 -8.33
N VAL A 85 -4.10 15.09 -7.81
CA VAL A 85 -5.12 15.82 -8.61
C VAL A 85 -4.55 17.16 -9.07
N ASN A 86 -3.86 17.88 -8.18
CA ASN A 86 -3.22 19.15 -8.51
C ASN A 86 -2.12 18.97 -9.57
N MET A 87 -1.32 17.91 -9.46
CA MET A 87 -0.29 17.58 -10.46
C MET A 87 -0.92 17.30 -11.82
N ILE A 88 -2.04 16.57 -11.88
CA ILE A 88 -2.76 16.36 -13.15
C ILE A 88 -3.25 17.69 -13.71
N GLY A 89 -3.91 18.52 -12.90
CA GLY A 89 -4.43 19.82 -13.35
C GLY A 89 -3.33 20.78 -13.80
N GLN A 90 -2.19 20.81 -13.10
CA GLN A 90 -1.03 21.63 -13.50
C GLN A 90 -0.44 21.15 -14.83
N LYS A 91 -0.39 19.83 -15.06
CA LYS A 91 0.02 19.29 -16.36
C LYS A 91 -0.93 19.73 -17.48
N ASP A 92 -2.25 19.63 -17.26
CA ASP A 92 -3.25 20.02 -18.25
C ASP A 92 -3.12 21.51 -18.61
N ILE A 93 -2.92 22.39 -17.61
CA ILE A 93 -2.66 23.83 -17.84
C ILE A 93 -1.41 24.06 -18.70
N LEU A 94 -0.33 23.30 -18.46
CA LEU A 94 0.90 23.42 -19.23
C LEU A 94 0.78 22.87 -20.66
N ASP A 95 -0.14 21.94 -20.90
CA ASP A 95 -0.45 21.44 -22.24
C ASP A 95 -1.31 22.47 -23.02
N ASP A 96 -2.18 23.21 -22.32
CA ASP A 96 -3.04 24.25 -22.90
C ASP A 96 -2.38 25.63 -23.06
N THR A 97 -1.27 25.89 -22.35
CA THR A 97 -0.62 27.20 -22.31
C THR A 97 0.86 27.16 -22.66
N ASN A 98 1.31 28.16 -23.43
CA ASN A 98 2.71 28.50 -23.58
C ASN A 98 3.06 29.62 -22.59
N THR A 99 3.37 29.24 -21.35
CA THR A 99 3.85 30.16 -20.32
C THR A 99 5.30 29.86 -19.98
N ASP A 100 6.10 30.92 -19.83
CA ASP A 100 7.46 30.88 -19.29
C ASP A 100 7.48 31.23 -17.79
N GLU A 101 6.30 31.42 -17.17
CA GLU A 101 6.21 31.72 -15.74
C GLU A 101 6.66 30.52 -14.90
N PRO A 102 7.44 30.75 -13.82
CA PRO A 102 7.86 29.68 -12.93
C PRO A 102 6.69 28.98 -12.26
N ILE A 103 6.74 27.65 -12.19
CA ILE A 103 5.74 26.83 -11.52
C ILE A 103 6.14 26.69 -10.05
N LYS A 104 5.34 27.28 -9.16
CA LYS A 104 5.55 27.16 -7.72
C LYS A 104 4.95 25.87 -7.19
N TRP A 105 5.77 25.04 -6.56
CA TRP A 105 5.31 23.79 -5.96
C TRP A 105 5.86 23.60 -4.56
N LYS A 106 5.05 23.02 -3.66
CA LYS A 106 5.45 22.74 -2.29
C LYS A 106 6.19 21.40 -2.21
N THR A 107 7.34 21.42 -1.55
CA THR A 107 8.16 20.26 -1.19
C THR A 107 8.10 20.03 0.33
N GLU A 108 8.39 18.81 0.75
CA GLU A 108 8.40 18.44 2.17
C GLU A 108 9.69 18.88 2.87
N ASP A 109 10.79 19.07 2.14
CA ASP A 109 12.11 19.42 2.67
C ASP A 109 12.44 20.93 2.60
N ALA A 110 11.98 21.64 1.56
CA ALA A 110 12.37 23.03 1.30
C ALA A 110 11.18 24.02 1.25
N GLY A 111 9.94 23.55 1.43
CA GLY A 111 8.75 24.39 1.29
C GLY A 111 8.45 24.71 -0.17
N TRP A 112 7.95 25.91 -0.46
CA TRP A 112 7.62 26.31 -1.83
C TRP A 112 8.87 26.65 -2.63
N ILE A 113 9.07 25.97 -3.76
CA ILE A 113 10.16 26.24 -4.69
C ILE A 113 9.61 26.49 -6.10
N ASP A 114 10.39 27.20 -6.90
CA ASP A 114 10.05 27.55 -8.28
C ASP A 114 10.69 26.53 -9.23
N HIS A 115 9.95 26.08 -10.23
CA HIS A 115 10.42 25.18 -11.29
C HIS A 115 10.27 25.85 -12.65
N THR A 116 11.19 25.56 -13.57
CA THR A 116 10.89 25.72 -15.00
C THR A 116 9.84 24.70 -15.44
N LYS A 117 9.20 24.93 -16.60
CA LYS A 117 8.25 23.97 -17.21
C LYS A 117 8.88 22.58 -17.37
N ASP A 118 10.10 22.52 -17.89
CA ASP A 118 10.79 21.26 -18.15
C ASP A 118 11.15 20.51 -16.85
N GLU A 119 11.66 21.21 -15.84
CA GLU A 119 11.94 20.62 -14.53
C GLU A 119 10.67 20.09 -13.87
N TRP A 120 9.58 20.85 -13.92
CA TRP A 120 8.33 20.41 -13.32
C TRP A 120 7.72 19.20 -14.05
N LEU A 121 7.77 19.17 -15.39
CA LEU A 121 7.34 18.01 -16.18
C LEU A 121 8.17 16.76 -15.87
N GLN A 122 9.47 16.94 -15.60
CA GLN A 122 10.34 15.85 -15.14
C GLN A 122 9.89 15.33 -13.77
N VAL A 123 9.64 16.22 -12.80
CA VAL A 123 9.09 15.84 -11.47
C VAL A 123 7.76 15.12 -11.62
N TYR A 124 6.85 15.62 -12.45
CA TYR A 124 5.56 14.98 -12.72
C TYR A 124 5.73 13.55 -13.26
N LYS A 125 6.63 13.36 -14.23
CA LYS A 125 6.93 12.05 -14.79
C LYS A 125 7.48 11.10 -13.73
N GLU A 126 8.40 11.57 -12.89
CA GLU A 126 8.97 10.77 -11.80
C GLU A 126 7.90 10.40 -10.75
N ALA A 127 6.98 11.31 -10.43
CA ALA A 127 5.84 11.02 -9.55
C ALA A 127 4.95 9.89 -10.12
N PHE A 128 4.68 9.95 -11.42
CA PHE A 128 3.92 8.91 -12.12
C PHE A 128 4.66 7.56 -12.13
N ASP A 129 5.95 7.57 -12.46
CA ASP A 129 6.79 6.37 -12.51
C ASP A 129 6.91 5.73 -11.11
N PHE A 130 7.10 6.55 -10.07
CA PHE A 130 7.09 6.12 -8.67
C PHE A 130 5.78 5.41 -8.33
N LYS A 131 4.63 6.11 -8.49
CA LYS A 131 3.31 5.54 -8.17
C LYS A 131 3.05 4.25 -8.94
N LYS A 132 3.38 4.22 -10.24
CA LYS A 132 3.22 3.03 -11.08
C LYS A 132 4.07 1.86 -10.56
N SER A 133 5.34 2.12 -10.22
CA SER A 133 6.23 1.07 -9.71
C SER A 133 5.74 0.50 -8.37
N THR A 134 5.23 1.35 -7.47
CA THR A 134 4.66 0.94 -6.18
C THR A 134 3.40 0.09 -6.37
N LEU A 135 2.51 0.47 -7.29
CA LEU A 135 1.32 -0.32 -7.63
C LEU A 135 1.67 -1.68 -8.25
N LEU A 136 2.71 -1.73 -9.10
CA LEU A 136 3.19 -2.99 -9.69
C LEU A 136 3.83 -3.91 -8.65
N LYS A 137 4.59 -3.35 -7.70
CA LYS A 137 5.12 -4.10 -6.55
C LYS A 137 3.96 -4.70 -5.76
N TYR A 138 2.96 -3.89 -5.40
CA TYR A 138 1.78 -4.37 -4.68
C TYR A 138 1.04 -5.48 -5.43
N ALA A 139 0.77 -5.30 -6.73
CA ALA A 139 0.09 -6.31 -7.55
C ALA A 139 0.85 -7.65 -7.53
N THR A 140 2.17 -7.60 -7.67
CA THR A 140 3.03 -8.79 -7.61
C THR A 140 2.93 -9.50 -6.25
N LEU A 141 2.99 -8.75 -5.14
CA LEU A 141 2.90 -9.32 -3.80
C LEU A 141 1.51 -9.89 -3.52
N LYS A 142 0.44 -9.23 -3.97
CA LYS A 142 -0.93 -9.71 -3.89
C LYS A 142 -1.11 -11.04 -4.63
N ASP A 143 -0.53 -11.17 -5.82
CA ASP A 143 -0.56 -12.41 -6.57
C ASP A 143 0.17 -13.55 -5.84
N GLN A 144 1.30 -13.25 -5.18
CA GLN A 144 1.99 -14.23 -4.33
C GLN A 144 1.10 -14.68 -3.16
N VAL A 145 0.42 -13.76 -2.47
CA VAL A 145 -0.49 -14.09 -1.36
C VAL A 145 -1.64 -14.98 -1.85
N ASN A 146 -2.24 -14.62 -2.98
CA ASN A 146 -3.38 -15.36 -3.52
C ASN A 146 -2.99 -16.78 -3.95
N ASN A 147 -1.80 -16.95 -4.50
CA ASN A 147 -1.27 -18.23 -4.95
C ASN A 147 -0.64 -19.08 -3.84
N ALA A 148 -0.37 -18.51 -2.67
CA ALA A 148 0.13 -19.27 -1.52
C ALA A 148 -0.87 -20.37 -1.11
N THR A 149 -0.37 -21.56 -0.83
CA THR A 149 -1.16 -22.73 -0.39
C THR A 149 -0.97 -23.04 1.08
N THR A 150 0.01 -22.39 1.73
CA THR A 150 0.35 -22.59 3.14
C THR A 150 0.51 -21.28 3.88
N HIS A 151 0.35 -21.30 5.21
CA HIS A 151 0.60 -20.13 6.04
C HIS A 151 2.07 -19.69 6.00
N ASP A 152 3.02 -20.62 5.96
CA ASP A 152 4.45 -20.33 5.89
C ASP A 152 4.84 -19.60 4.60
N GLU A 153 4.19 -19.90 3.48
CA GLU A 153 4.36 -19.16 2.23
C GLU A 153 3.87 -17.72 2.37
N ILE A 154 2.73 -17.49 3.05
CA ILE A 154 2.20 -16.14 3.28
C ILE A 154 3.14 -15.31 4.17
N LEU A 155 3.74 -15.92 5.21
CA LEU A 155 4.66 -15.23 6.11
C LEU A 155 5.93 -14.74 5.41
N LYS A 156 6.44 -15.50 4.42
CA LYS A 156 7.64 -15.14 3.65
C LYS A 156 7.43 -13.94 2.73
N ILE A 157 6.20 -13.54 2.47
CA ILE A 157 5.88 -12.37 1.65
C ILE A 157 6.09 -11.12 2.49
N ALA A 158 7.20 -10.44 2.20
CA ALA A 158 7.59 -9.19 2.84
C ALA A 158 6.79 -8.00 2.29
N ILE A 159 6.52 -7.04 3.19
CA ILE A 159 5.88 -5.76 2.89
C ILE A 159 6.93 -4.79 2.34
#